data_AF-A0A3A8N705-F1
#
_entry.id   AF-A0A3A8N705-F1
#
_cell.length_a   1.000
_cell.length_b   1.000
_cell.length_c   1.000
_cell.angle_alpha   90.00
_cell.angle_beta   90.00
_cell.angle_gamma   90.00
#
_symmetry.space_group_name_H-M   'P 1'
#
loop_
_entity.id
_entity.type
_entity.pdbx_description
1 polymer ?
#
loop_
_entity_poly.entity_id
_entity_poly.type
_entity_poly.pdbx_seq_one_letter_code
_entity_poly.pdbx_strand_id
1 'polypeptide(L)' 'GTLQVSANPYATVFLGTKRLGDVQGRTSFKVAPGTYKLHFEHPAGTRTYTVVVPANGTVTQDFRALNG' A
#
# COMPACT_ATOMS: atom_id res chain seq x y z
N GLY A 1 6.80 2.87 12.14
CA GLY A 1 5.40 2.45 12.11
C GLY A 1 5.24 1.22 11.25
N THR A 2 4.03 0.65 11.24
CA THR A 2 3.71 -0.52 10.42
C THR A 2 2.71 -0.09 9.36
N LEU A 3 3.01 -0.36 8.09
CA LEU A 3 2.06 -0.19 7.00
C LEU A 3 1.55 -1.56 6.60
N GLN A 4 0.33 -1.85 7.02
CA GLN A 4 -0.40 -3.01 6.58
C GLN A 4 -1.09 -2.68 5.26
N VAL A 5 -0.93 -3.56 4.28
CA VAL A 5 -1.45 -3.36 2.94
C VAL A 5 -2.18 -4.61 2.51
N SER A 6 -3.35 -4.43 1.94
CA SER A 6 -4.14 -5.51 1.36
C SER A 6 -4.35 -5.22 -0.12
N ALA A 7 -4.12 -6.21 -0.97
CA ALA A 7 -4.36 -6.13 -2.40
C ALA A 7 -5.08 -7.39 -2.86
N ASN A 8 -6.16 -7.24 -3.65
CA ASN A 8 -6.90 -8.37 -4.17
C ASN A 8 -7.25 -8.13 -5.66
N PRO A 9 -6.80 -8.97 -6.61
CA PRO A 9 -6.02 -10.22 -6.44
C PRO A 9 -4.56 -9.96 -6.05
N TYR A 10 -3.86 -9.07 -6.74
CA TYR A 10 -2.52 -8.57 -6.37
C TYR A 10 -2.41 -7.08 -6.71
N ALA A 11 -1.36 -6.40 -6.28
CA ALA A 11 -1.01 -5.05 -6.72
C ALA A 11 0.46 -4.76 -6.42
N THR A 12 1.11 -4.00 -7.30
CA THR A 12 2.45 -3.48 -7.02
C THR A 12 2.32 -2.23 -6.18
N VAL A 13 2.92 -2.25 -4.98
CA VAL A 13 2.88 -1.13 -4.05
C VAL A 13 4.13 -0.29 -4.19
N PHE A 14 3.91 1.00 -4.43
CA PHE A 14 4.92 2.04 -4.44
C PHE A 14 4.65 3.01 -3.29
N LEU A 15 5.68 3.33 -2.52
CA LEU A 15 5.67 4.30 -1.45
C LEU A 15 6.52 5.50 -1.89
N GLY A 16 5.85 6.54 -2.39
CA GLY A 16 6.49 7.65 -3.07
C GLY A 16 7.17 7.18 -4.34
N THR A 17 8.49 7.32 -4.41
CA THR A 17 9.33 6.82 -5.52
C THR A 17 9.88 5.42 -5.28
N LYS A 18 9.66 4.84 -4.09
CA LYS A 18 10.20 3.54 -3.70
C LYS A 18 9.18 2.44 -3.92
N ARG A 19 9.48 1.47 -4.78
CA ARG A 19 8.71 0.23 -4.86
C ARG A 19 8.90 -0.57 -3.56
N LEU A 20 7.83 -0.84 -2.83
CA LEU A 20 7.86 -1.72 -1.66
C LEU A 20 7.84 -3.19 -2.07
N GLY A 21 7.10 -3.52 -3.13
CA GLY A 21 6.96 -4.88 -3.64
C GLY A 21 5.56 -5.14 -4.18
N ASP A 22 5.36 -6.31 -4.74
CA ASP A 22 4.03 -6.85 -5.01
C ASP A 22 3.37 -7.32 -3.71
N VAL A 23 2.10 -6.98 -3.58
CA VAL A 23 1.22 -7.43 -2.50
C VAL A 23 0.14 -8.28 -3.13
N GLN A 24 -0.06 -9.47 -2.59
CA GLN A 24 -1.13 -10.37 -2.95
C GLN A 24 -1.81 -10.81 -1.66
N GLY A 25 -3.10 -10.50 -1.49
CA GLY A 25 -3.79 -10.60 -0.22
C GLY A 25 -3.31 -9.54 0.78
N ARG A 26 -3.14 -9.91 2.05
CA ARG A 26 -2.76 -8.99 3.12
C ARG A 26 -1.29 -9.18 3.51
N THR A 27 -0.53 -8.10 3.50
CA THR A 27 0.85 -8.06 4.00
C THR A 27 1.07 -6.87 4.94
N SER A 28 2.20 -6.85 5.61
CA SER A 28 2.62 -5.75 6.48
C SER A 28 4.07 -5.40 6.22
N PHE A 29 4.33 -4.13 5.94
CA PHE A 29 5.67 -3.57 5.76
C PHE A 29 6.06 -2.73 6.97
N LYS A 30 7.31 -2.89 7.41
CA LYS A 30 7.93 -1.95 8.34
C LYS A 30 8.40 -0.74 7.56
N VAL A 31 7.84 0.42 7.89
CA VAL A 31 8.20 1.69 7.26
C VAL A 31 8.46 2.74 8.33
N ALA A 32 9.40 3.62 8.04
CA ALA A 32 9.65 4.77 8.91
C ALA A 32 8.35 5.58 9.05
N PRO A 33 8.12 6.20 10.21
CA PRO A 33 7.01 7.10 10.35
C PRO A 33 7.20 8.36 9.51
N GLY A 34 6.12 8.79 8.88
CA GLY A 34 6.13 9.90 7.94
C GLY A 34 4.89 9.89 7.06
N THR A 35 4.73 10.95 6.28
CA THR A 35 3.67 11.04 5.28
C THR A 35 4.20 10.51 3.95
N TYR A 36 3.51 9.53 3.39
CA TYR A 36 3.91 8.86 2.16
C TYR A 36 2.75 8.81 1.17
N LYS A 37 3.08 8.82 -0.12
CA LYS A 37 2.13 8.56 -1.19
C LYS A 37 2.18 7.09 -1.56
N LEU A 38 1.19 6.32 -1.13
CA LEU A 38 1.05 4.92 -1.48
C LEU A 38 0.35 4.82 -2.84
N HIS A 39 1.03 4.29 -3.84
CA HIS A 39 0.47 4.04 -5.16
C HIS A 39 0.41 2.53 -5.39
N PHE A 40 -0.80 2.03 -5.66
CA PHE A 40 -1.04 0.67 -6.09
C PHE A 40 -1.18 0.64 -7.60
N GLU A 41 -0.35 -0.18 -8.23
CA GLU A 41 -0.39 -0.42 -9.66
C GLU A 41 -0.86 -1.85 -9.90
N HIS A 42 -1.99 -2.01 -10.59
CA HIS A 42 -2.52 -3.30 -10.99
C HIS A 42 -3.07 -3.18 -12.42
N PRO A 43 -2.97 -4.23 -13.26
CA PRO A 43 -3.49 -4.21 -14.63
C PRO A 43 -4.99 -3.87 -14.74
N ALA A 44 -5.80 -4.19 -13.72
CA ALA A 44 -7.22 -3.81 -13.70
C ALA A 44 -7.47 -2.36 -13.22
N GLY A 45 -6.45 -1.65 -12.70
CA GLY A 45 -6.57 -0.26 -12.27
C GLY A 45 -5.47 0.17 -11.32
N THR A 46 -5.10 1.45 -11.40
CA THR A 46 -4.12 2.10 -10.52
C THR A 46 -4.81 2.99 -9.49
N ARG A 47 -4.30 3.08 -8.26
CA ARG A 47 -4.92 3.90 -7.21
C ARG A 47 -3.88 4.46 -6.26
N THR A 48 -3.97 5.76 -6.01
CA THR A 48 -3.01 6.49 -5.18
C THR A 48 -3.70 6.97 -3.90
N TYR A 49 -3.05 6.74 -2.78
CA TYR A 49 -3.48 7.11 -1.43
C TYR A 49 -2.36 7.89 -0.75
N THR A 50 -2.71 8.96 -0.06
CA THR A 50 -1.76 9.62 0.84
C THR A 50 -1.95 9.01 2.22
N VAL A 51 -0.94 8.29 2.72
CA VAL A 51 -0.97 7.62 4.02
C VAL A 51 0.02 8.27 4.96
N VAL A 52 -0.41 8.51 6.20
CA VAL A 52 0.46 9.04 7.26
C VAL A 52 0.79 7.88 8.19
N VAL A 53 2.02 7.38 8.12
CA VAL A 53 2.48 6.28 8.98
C VAL A 53 2.95 6.88 10.31
N PRO A 54 2.26 6.64 11.44
CA PRO A 54 2.72 7.10 12.75
C PRO A 54 3.91 6.27 13.28
N ALA A 55 4.71 6.84 14.18
CA ALA A 55 5.91 6.19 14.75
C ALA A 55 5.60 4.84 15.38
N ASN A 56 4.53 4.79 16.18
CA ASN A 56 4.12 3.64 16.97
C ASN A 56 2.75 3.08 16.57
N GLY A 57 2.22 3.44 15.39
CA GLY A 57 0.92 2.94 14.96
C GLY A 57 0.98 2.14 13.67
N THR A 58 -0.12 1.46 13.41
CA THR A 58 -0.33 0.65 12.22
C THR A 58 -1.32 1.37 11.31
N VAL A 59 -0.89 1.73 10.10
CA VAL A 59 -1.81 2.13 9.03
C VAL A 59 -2.23 0.88 8.29
N THR A 60 -3.52 0.75 8.01
CA THR A 60 -4.01 -0.29 7.10
C THR A 60 -4.54 0.36 5.85
N GLN A 61 -3.97 0.03 4.70
CA GLN A 61 -4.47 0.45 3.40
C GLN A 61 -4.94 -0.74 2.60
N ASP A 62 -6.25 -0.77 2.32
CA ASP A 62 -6.84 -1.77 1.44
C ASP A 62 -6.93 -1.24 0.02
N PHE A 63 -6.43 -2.03 -0.91
CA PHE A 63 -6.56 -1.85 -2.34
C PHE A 63 -7.34 -3.02 -2.91
N ARG A 64 -8.58 -2.75 -3.28
CA ARG A 64 -9.38 -3.69 -4.06
C ARG A 64 -9.38 -3.24 -5.51
N ALA A 65 -8.81 -4.06 -6.38
CA ALA A 65 -9.10 -3.95 -7.80
C ALA A 65 -10.57 -4.35 -7.97
N LEU A 66 -11.44 -3.38 -8.27
CA LEU A 66 -12.79 -3.70 -8.67
C LEU A 66 -12.68 -4.43 -10.01
N ASN A 67 -13.01 -5.71 -10.03
CA ASN A 67 -13.29 -6.41 -11.27
C ASN A 67 -14.45 -5.64 -11.92
N GLY A 68 -14.17 -4.95 -13.02
CA GLY A 68 -15.19 -4.44 -13.92
C GLY A 68 -15.93 -5.59 -14.58
#